data_AF-A0A293LAX9-F1
#
_entry.id   AF-A0A293LAX9-F1
#
_cell.length_a   1.000
_cell.length_b   1.000
_cell.length_c   1.000
_cell.angle_alpha   90.00
_cell.angle_beta   90.00
_cell.angle_gamma   90.00
#
_symmetry.space_group_name_H-M   'P 1'
#
loop_
_entity.id
_entity.type
_entity.pdbx_description
1 polymer ?
#
loop_
_entity_poly.entity_id
_entity_poly.type
_entity_poly.pdbx_seq_one_letter_code
_entity_poly.pdbx_strand_id
1 'polypeptide(L)'
;MYQCANGNCIHRNQLCDFTDDCGDRSDEGVGAKCDASFPGRCSFEFGICDWTFRDIRWRRQRSARISYIPPDSDFRDHTENSVYGNALKLPFSYYPRGTTATFKSPVLLSSSSSCSFFYERAHVNLGDIQGPFEIVIEGGTGSDKNGAWLIDDVSFSDGCTKSANSTLPTLITPTTVLPPSKCGSDHFVCKNGHCID
;
A
#
# COMPACT_ATOMS: atom_id res chain seq x y z
N MET A 1 -18.37 16.88 12.13
CA MET A 1 -17.75 18.20 12.23
C MET A 1 -16.48 18.11 13.07
N TYR A 2 -15.39 18.70 12.57
CA TYR A 2 -14.14 18.98 13.30
C TYR A 2 -13.90 20.49 13.24
N GLN A 3 -13.35 21.07 14.31
CA GLN A 3 -13.05 22.49 14.37
C GLN A 3 -11.54 22.71 14.25
N CYS A 4 -11.16 23.46 13.23
CA CYS A 4 -9.79 23.86 12.91
C CYS A 4 -9.22 24.82 13.97
N ALA A 5 -7.90 24.98 14.00
CA ALA A 5 -7.23 25.90 14.90
C ALA A 5 -7.57 27.37 14.59
N ASN A 6 -7.77 27.72 13.32
CA ASN A 6 -8.26 29.03 12.88
C ASN A 6 -9.77 29.26 13.15
N GLY A 7 -10.49 28.28 13.70
CA GLY A 7 -11.91 28.36 14.02
C GLY A 7 -12.86 27.93 12.90
N ASN A 8 -12.36 27.64 11.70
CA ASN A 8 -13.15 27.04 10.63
C ASN A 8 -13.65 25.64 11.02
N CYS A 9 -14.69 25.17 10.34
CA CYS A 9 -15.26 23.86 10.58
C CYS A 9 -15.28 23.05 9.29
N ILE A 10 -14.77 21.83 9.36
CA ILE A 10 -14.75 20.88 8.26
C ILE A 10 -15.57 19.64 8.63
N HIS A 11 -15.92 18.85 7.63
CA HIS A 11 -16.56 17.57 7.86
C HIS A 11 -15.54 16.55 8.39
N ARG A 12 -15.99 15.50 9.10
CA ARG A 12 -15.03 14.56 9.73
C ARG A 12 -14.29 13.66 8.74
N ASN A 13 -14.82 13.52 7.52
CA ASN A 13 -14.18 12.78 6.44
C ASN A 13 -13.09 13.59 5.73
N GLN A 14 -12.96 14.87 6.05
CA GLN A 14 -11.91 15.79 5.59
C GLN A 14 -10.77 15.90 6.62
N LEU A 15 -10.84 15.12 7.70
CA LEU A 15 -9.80 15.13 8.72
C LEU A 15 -8.78 14.05 8.38
N CYS A 16 -7.51 14.43 8.27
CA CYS A 16 -6.39 13.56 7.96
C CYS A 16 -6.48 12.89 6.58
N ASP A 17 -7.06 13.58 5.60
CA ASP A 17 -7.24 13.08 4.24
C ASP A 17 -6.17 13.57 3.24
N PHE A 18 -5.10 14.17 3.79
CA PHE A 18 -3.99 14.80 3.10
C PHE A 18 -4.31 16.13 2.41
N THR A 19 -5.55 16.61 2.48
CA THR A 19 -5.95 17.92 1.93
C THR A 19 -6.00 18.98 3.03
N ASP A 20 -5.56 20.21 2.73
CA ASP A 20 -5.73 21.35 3.65
C ASP A 20 -7.13 21.95 3.49
N ASP A 21 -8.13 21.36 4.13
CA ASP A 21 -9.51 21.85 4.13
C ASP A 21 -9.71 22.98 5.14
N CYS A 22 -8.92 23.00 6.21
CA CYS A 22 -8.94 24.08 7.19
C CYS A 22 -8.35 25.40 6.64
N GLY A 23 -7.45 25.34 5.66
CA GLY A 23 -6.66 26.45 5.10
C GLY A 23 -5.48 26.88 5.99
N ASP A 24 -5.27 26.18 7.11
CA ASP A 24 -4.16 26.37 8.05
C ASP A 24 -3.45 25.05 8.41
N ARG A 25 -3.78 23.96 7.71
CA ARG A 25 -3.33 22.57 7.90
C ARG A 25 -3.56 22.00 9.31
N SER A 26 -4.48 22.57 10.09
CA SER A 26 -4.75 22.09 11.46
C SER A 26 -5.57 20.80 11.53
N ASP A 27 -6.17 20.40 10.41
CA ASP A 27 -6.77 19.11 10.09
C ASP A 27 -5.74 18.03 9.73
N GLU A 28 -4.62 18.40 9.13
CA GLU A 28 -3.58 17.44 8.69
C GLU A 28 -2.37 17.35 9.62
N GLY A 29 -2.23 18.33 10.52
CA GLY A 29 -1.10 18.51 11.40
C GLY A 29 -1.15 17.73 12.73
N VAL A 30 -0.16 17.98 13.58
CA VAL A 30 0.02 17.28 14.87
C VAL A 30 -1.20 17.44 15.80
N GLY A 31 -1.91 18.58 15.72
CA GLY A 31 -3.11 18.84 16.53
C GLY A 31 -4.26 17.87 16.25
N ALA A 32 -4.43 17.46 14.99
CA ALA A 32 -5.43 16.47 14.56
C ALA A 32 -5.04 15.02 14.92
N LYS A 33 -3.79 14.79 15.33
CA LYS A 33 -3.24 13.46 15.69
C LYS A 33 -3.33 12.44 14.55
N CYS A 34 -3.21 12.87 13.29
CA CYS A 34 -3.35 12.01 12.12
C CYS A 34 -2.44 10.78 12.14
N ASP A 35 -1.17 10.95 12.50
CA ASP A 35 -0.22 9.83 12.53
C ASP A 35 -0.53 8.79 13.61
N ALA A 36 -1.26 9.18 14.65
CA ALA A 36 -1.74 8.27 15.70
C ALA A 36 -3.07 7.61 15.31
N SER A 37 -3.95 8.35 14.62
CA SER A 37 -5.27 7.87 14.20
C SER A 37 -5.20 6.98 12.95
N PHE A 38 -4.21 7.19 12.09
CA PHE A 38 -4.05 6.47 10.83
C PHE A 38 -2.63 5.94 10.73
N PRO A 39 -2.36 4.72 11.22
CA PRO A 39 -1.01 4.16 11.14
C PRO A 39 -0.58 3.99 9.69
N GLY A 40 0.73 4.07 9.43
CA GLY A 40 1.28 3.92 8.08
C GLY A 40 0.99 5.07 7.11
N ARG A 41 0.38 6.17 7.60
CA ARG A 41 0.16 7.41 6.86
C ARG A 41 1.45 7.87 6.19
N CYS A 42 1.45 8.00 4.87
CA CYS A 42 2.61 8.41 4.09
C CYS A 42 2.21 9.11 2.79
N SER A 43 2.54 10.41 2.70
CA SER A 43 2.40 11.24 1.49
C SER A 43 3.64 11.28 0.61
N PHE A 44 4.66 10.47 0.94
CA PHE A 44 5.94 10.39 0.21
C PHE A 44 6.74 11.69 0.00
N GLU A 45 6.33 12.82 0.58
CA GLU A 45 7.01 14.11 0.38
C GLU A 45 8.45 14.11 0.90
N PHE A 46 8.61 13.70 2.16
CA PHE A 46 9.87 13.76 2.89
C PHE A 46 10.60 12.41 3.00
N GLY A 47 10.17 11.41 2.24
CA GLY A 47 10.79 10.08 2.25
C GLY A 47 9.79 8.99 1.97
N ILE A 48 10.10 7.77 2.42
CA ILE A 48 9.26 6.58 2.22
C ILE A 48 8.51 6.19 3.50
N CYS A 49 8.60 7.05 4.53
CA CYS A 49 8.07 6.82 5.86
C CYS A 49 8.58 5.47 6.41
N ASP A 50 7.67 4.59 6.82
CA ASP A 50 7.97 3.24 7.30
C ASP A 50 7.80 2.16 6.21
N TRP A 51 7.50 2.54 4.97
CA TRP A 51 7.31 1.60 3.87
C TRP A 51 8.63 1.03 3.39
N THR A 52 8.61 -0.23 2.96
CA THR A 52 9.83 -0.93 2.51
C THR A 52 9.79 -1.26 1.03
N PHE A 53 10.90 -0.93 0.37
CA PHE A 53 11.16 -1.28 -1.02
C PHE A 53 12.22 -2.38 -1.06
N ARG A 54 11.79 -3.60 -1.38
CA ARG A 54 12.73 -4.63 -1.85
C ARG A 54 12.94 -4.54 -3.36
N ASP A 55 12.03 -3.87 -4.05
CA ASP A 55 12.03 -3.70 -5.49
C ASP A 55 12.30 -2.24 -5.89
N ILE A 56 13.51 -2.00 -6.40
CA ILE A 56 13.98 -0.66 -6.83
C ILE A 56 13.31 -0.15 -8.12
N ARG A 57 12.41 -0.95 -8.72
CA ARG A 57 11.60 -0.52 -9.86
C ARG A 57 10.54 0.50 -9.43
N TRP A 58 10.08 0.43 -8.18
CA TRP A 58 9.33 1.50 -7.52
C TRP A 58 10.28 2.61 -7.07
N ARG A 59 9.95 3.86 -7.40
CA ARG A 59 10.81 5.01 -7.13
C ARG A 59 10.01 6.20 -6.65
N ARG A 60 10.46 6.84 -5.58
CA ARG A 60 9.92 8.12 -5.12
C ARG A 60 10.34 9.22 -6.08
N GLN A 61 9.42 9.84 -6.78
CA GLN A 61 9.71 10.89 -7.77
C GLN A 61 8.62 11.96 -7.78
N ARG A 62 8.99 13.17 -8.21
CA ARG A 62 8.01 14.25 -8.38
C ARG A 62 7.03 13.94 -9.51
N SER A 63 5.75 14.25 -9.29
CA SER A 63 4.66 14.01 -10.24
C SER A 63 4.89 14.73 -11.59
N ALA A 64 5.40 15.97 -11.58
CA ALA A 64 5.75 16.76 -12.78
C ALA A 64 6.87 16.21 -13.67
N ARG A 65 7.63 15.17 -13.25
CA ARG A 65 8.67 14.55 -14.12
C ARG A 65 8.13 13.46 -15.04
N ILE A 66 6.81 13.30 -15.15
CA ILE A 66 6.20 12.53 -16.24
C ILE A 66 6.17 13.41 -17.48
N SER A 67 6.88 13.02 -18.53
CA SER A 67 7.11 13.82 -19.75
C SER A 67 5.86 14.11 -20.60
N TYR A 68 4.68 13.66 -20.17
CA TYR A 68 3.42 13.87 -20.85
C TYR A 68 2.31 13.95 -19.81
N ILE A 69 1.99 15.17 -19.38
CA ILE A 69 0.85 15.46 -18.50
C ILE A 69 -0.19 16.13 -19.40
N PRO A 70 -1.26 15.43 -19.79
CA PRO A 70 -2.41 16.07 -20.44
C PRO A 70 -2.92 17.23 -19.56
N PRO A 71 -3.34 18.37 -20.14
CA PRO A 71 -3.84 19.52 -19.37
C PRO A 71 -5.00 19.19 -18.43
N ASP A 72 -5.76 18.13 -18.73
CA ASP A 72 -6.92 17.64 -17.98
C ASP A 72 -6.62 16.38 -17.13
N SER A 73 -5.35 16.01 -16.91
CA SER A 73 -5.01 14.80 -16.17
C SER A 73 -5.03 15.00 -14.66
N ASP A 74 -5.66 14.06 -13.96
CA ASP A 74 -5.72 13.94 -12.51
C ASP A 74 -4.41 13.45 -11.86
N PHE A 75 -3.27 13.95 -12.36
CA PHE A 75 -1.92 13.68 -11.83
C PHE A 75 -1.42 14.80 -10.92
N ARG A 76 -2.33 15.63 -10.40
CA ARG A 76 -1.99 16.54 -9.30
C ARG A 76 -1.73 15.67 -8.07
N ASP A 77 -0.66 15.96 -7.33
CA ASP A 77 -0.53 15.40 -5.99
C ASP A 77 -1.75 15.85 -5.18
N HIS A 78 -2.34 14.93 -4.40
CA HIS A 78 -3.53 15.26 -3.61
C HIS A 78 -3.15 15.94 -2.31
N THR A 79 -1.94 15.68 -1.81
CA THR A 79 -1.39 16.29 -0.60
C THR A 79 -1.24 17.81 -0.69
N GLU A 80 -0.87 18.37 -1.84
CA GLU A 80 -0.65 19.83 -2.00
C GLU A 80 -1.47 20.44 -3.14
N ASN A 81 -2.28 19.65 -3.85
CA ASN A 81 -2.94 20.05 -5.11
C ASN A 81 -1.92 20.67 -6.08
N SER A 82 -0.71 20.13 -6.06
CA SER A 82 0.48 20.60 -6.73
C SER A 82 0.88 19.58 -7.78
N VAL A 83 1.76 19.98 -8.70
CA VAL A 83 2.40 19.04 -9.63
C VAL A 83 3.81 18.70 -9.14
N TYR A 84 4.23 19.28 -8.02
CA TYR A 84 5.61 19.26 -7.54
C TYR A 84 5.84 18.31 -6.37
N GLY A 85 4.78 17.77 -5.78
CA GLY A 85 4.80 16.73 -4.78
C GLY A 85 5.36 15.42 -5.31
N ASN A 86 5.72 14.55 -4.37
CA ASN A 86 6.40 13.30 -4.59
C ASN A 86 5.43 12.14 -4.44
N ALA A 87 5.37 11.28 -5.45
CA ALA A 87 4.65 10.02 -5.37
C ALA A 87 5.59 8.83 -5.55
N LEU A 88 5.10 7.63 -5.22
CA LEU A 88 5.76 6.38 -5.55
C LEU A 88 5.38 5.93 -6.96
N LYS A 89 6.38 5.76 -7.83
CA LYS A 89 6.18 5.55 -9.28
C LYS A 89 6.76 4.23 -9.78
N LEU A 90 6.01 3.54 -10.63
CA LEU A 90 6.47 2.43 -11.48
C LEU A 90 6.31 2.82 -12.97
N PRO A 91 7.36 3.30 -13.64
CA PRO A 91 7.29 3.73 -15.05
C PRO A 91 7.29 2.55 -16.02
N PHE A 92 6.38 2.53 -17.00
CA PHE A 92 6.30 1.41 -17.96
C PHE A 92 7.38 1.51 -19.03
N SER A 93 7.80 2.74 -19.40
CA SER A 93 8.84 2.99 -20.43
C SER A 93 10.17 2.28 -20.17
N TYR A 94 10.49 1.95 -18.92
CA TYR A 94 11.76 1.34 -18.54
C TYR A 94 11.72 -0.19 -18.50
N TYR A 95 10.53 -0.80 -18.63
CA TYR A 95 10.36 -2.23 -18.38
C TYR A 95 9.49 -2.90 -19.46
N PRO A 96 9.77 -4.17 -19.83
CA PRO A 96 8.90 -4.94 -20.70
C PRO A 96 7.48 -5.07 -20.12
N ARG A 97 6.48 -5.24 -20.99
CA ARG A 97 5.10 -5.55 -20.58
C ARG A 97 5.07 -6.80 -19.69
N GLY A 98 4.28 -6.74 -18.63
CA GLY A 98 4.13 -7.87 -17.69
C GLY A 98 5.24 -7.95 -16.64
N THR A 99 6.11 -6.95 -16.57
CA THR A 99 7.06 -6.82 -15.45
C THR A 99 6.27 -6.46 -14.19
N THR A 100 6.36 -7.29 -13.16
CA THR A 100 5.76 -7.00 -11.85
C THR A 100 6.79 -6.42 -10.89
N ALA A 101 6.37 -5.50 -10.03
CA ALA A 101 7.20 -4.96 -8.96
C ALA A 101 6.38 -4.77 -7.68
N THR A 102 6.98 -5.03 -6.52
CA THR A 102 6.28 -4.99 -5.23
C THR A 102 6.87 -3.98 -4.25
N PHE A 103 6.02 -3.34 -3.46
CA PHE A 103 6.43 -2.65 -2.23
C PHE A 103 5.49 -2.99 -1.10
N LYS A 104 5.94 -2.73 0.13
CA LYS A 104 5.31 -3.27 1.33
C LYS A 104 5.07 -2.23 2.40
N SER A 105 3.91 -2.33 3.05
CA SER A 105 3.58 -1.55 4.23
C SER A 105 4.44 -1.97 5.43
N PRO A 106 4.41 -1.22 6.53
CA PRO A 106 4.82 -1.74 7.84
C PRO A 106 3.96 -2.95 8.24
N VAL A 107 4.45 -3.74 9.20
CA VAL A 107 3.62 -4.76 9.84
C VAL A 107 2.59 -4.09 10.75
N LEU A 108 1.34 -4.48 10.58
CA LEU A 108 0.19 -3.97 11.32
C LEU A 108 -0.50 -5.08 12.10
N LEU A 109 -1.23 -4.67 13.13
CA LEU A 109 -2.15 -5.47 13.91
C LEU A 109 -3.56 -5.00 13.60
N SER A 110 -4.47 -5.94 13.38
CA SER A 110 -5.90 -5.64 13.31
C SER A 110 -6.46 -5.53 14.73
N SER A 111 -7.03 -4.38 15.09
CA SER A 111 -7.68 -4.16 16.39
C SER A 111 -9.21 -4.15 16.29
N SER A 112 -9.76 -4.12 15.07
CA SER A 112 -11.20 -4.17 14.78
C SER A 112 -11.49 -4.82 13.41
N SER A 113 -12.75 -5.16 13.13
CA SER A 113 -13.22 -5.77 11.87
C SER A 113 -13.19 -4.84 10.64
N SER A 114 -12.55 -3.68 10.73
CA SER A 114 -12.54 -2.66 9.67
C SER A 114 -11.16 -2.01 9.53
N CYS A 115 -10.30 -2.64 8.73
CA CYS A 115 -9.01 -2.08 8.29
C CYS A 115 -9.12 -1.70 6.79
N SER A 116 -8.98 -0.42 6.43
CA SER A 116 -9.18 0.12 5.06
C SER A 116 -8.18 1.24 4.68
N PHE A 117 -8.10 1.58 3.38
CA PHE A 117 -7.19 2.58 2.76
C PHE A 117 -7.92 3.65 1.87
N PHE A 118 -7.25 4.77 1.52
CA PHE A 118 -7.68 5.87 0.60
C PHE A 118 -6.58 6.10 -0.51
N TYR A 119 -6.77 6.48 -1.80
CA TYR A 119 -7.37 7.63 -2.53
C TYR A 119 -7.96 7.20 -3.94
N GLU A 120 -8.46 8.11 -4.81
CA GLU A 120 -9.37 8.00 -5.99
C GLU A 120 -10.12 6.66 -6.11
N ARG A 121 -11.36 6.70 -5.64
CA ARG A 121 -11.77 5.94 -4.48
C ARG A 121 -11.85 4.42 -4.69
N ALA A 122 -10.80 3.70 -4.31
CA ALA A 122 -10.84 2.25 -4.07
C ALA A 122 -10.60 1.92 -2.59
N HIS A 123 -11.69 1.80 -1.82
CA HIS A 123 -11.61 1.27 -0.46
C HIS A 123 -11.47 -0.25 -0.54
N VAL A 124 -10.28 -0.77 -0.26
CA VAL A 124 -10.08 -2.21 -0.14
C VAL A 124 -10.44 -2.62 1.28
N ASN A 125 -11.61 -3.24 1.47
CA ASN A 125 -11.96 -3.85 2.74
C ASN A 125 -11.14 -5.14 2.89
N LEU A 126 -10.24 -5.15 3.86
CA LEU A 126 -9.35 -6.28 4.12
C LEU A 126 -10.05 -7.44 4.86
N GLY A 127 -11.27 -7.23 5.34
CA GLY A 127 -12.03 -8.20 6.14
C GLY A 127 -11.42 -8.41 7.53
N ASP A 128 -11.84 -9.50 8.18
CA ASP A 128 -11.38 -9.88 9.52
C ASP A 128 -10.00 -10.56 9.46
N ILE A 129 -8.94 -9.75 9.37
CA ILE A 129 -7.57 -10.25 9.49
C ILE A 129 -7.28 -10.59 10.96
N GLN A 130 -6.91 -11.84 11.24
CA GLN A 130 -6.46 -12.27 12.56
C GLN A 130 -4.93 -12.25 12.65
N GLY A 131 -4.40 -11.53 13.64
CA GLY A 131 -2.97 -11.45 13.91
C GLY A 131 -2.22 -10.41 13.07
N PRO A 132 -0.87 -10.36 13.19
CA PRO A 132 -0.06 -9.40 12.46
C PRO A 132 -0.03 -9.66 10.95
N PHE A 133 -0.13 -8.61 10.15
CA PHE A 133 -0.10 -8.69 8.69
C PHE A 133 0.74 -7.57 8.07
N GLU A 134 1.08 -7.74 6.80
CA GLU A 134 1.79 -6.77 5.98
C GLU A 134 1.05 -6.70 4.64
N ILE A 135 0.82 -5.49 4.13
CA ILE A 135 0.21 -5.29 2.83
C ILE A 135 1.30 -5.19 1.78
N VAL A 136 1.22 -6.05 0.77
CA VAL A 136 2.11 -6.05 -0.39
C VAL A 136 1.32 -5.53 -1.57
N ILE A 137 1.77 -4.42 -2.15
CA ILE A 137 1.18 -3.86 -3.36
C ILE A 137 2.08 -4.24 -4.52
N GLU A 138 1.52 -4.98 -5.48
CA GLU A 138 2.18 -5.40 -6.71
C GLU A 138 1.64 -4.61 -7.90
N GLY A 139 2.53 -3.90 -8.60
CA GLY A 139 2.21 -3.23 -9.86
C GLY A 139 2.76 -4.02 -11.04
N GLY A 140 1.92 -4.26 -12.05
CA GLY A 140 2.32 -4.89 -13.32
C GLY A 140 2.37 -3.88 -14.46
N THR A 141 3.47 -3.84 -15.22
CA THR A 141 3.60 -2.89 -16.33
C THR A 141 2.65 -3.20 -17.49
N GLY A 142 1.95 -2.17 -17.95
CA GLY A 142 1.03 -2.23 -19.08
C GLY A 142 1.71 -2.20 -20.45
N SER A 143 0.90 -2.19 -21.51
CA SER A 143 1.38 -2.07 -22.90
C SER A 143 1.68 -0.64 -23.33
N ASP A 144 1.13 0.36 -22.63
CA ASP A 144 1.39 1.77 -22.93
C ASP A 144 2.78 2.17 -22.44
N LYS A 145 3.68 2.51 -23.38
CA LYS A 145 5.05 2.92 -23.05
C LYS A 145 5.11 4.25 -22.32
N ASN A 146 4.07 5.07 -22.38
CA ASN A 146 3.98 6.34 -21.65
C ASN A 146 3.26 6.20 -20.30
N GLY A 147 2.73 5.00 -20.01
CA GLY A 147 2.05 4.71 -18.77
C GLY A 147 2.99 4.62 -17.56
N ALA A 148 2.42 4.83 -16.40
CA ALA A 148 3.05 4.55 -15.12
C ALA A 148 1.97 4.22 -14.08
N TRP A 149 2.33 3.44 -13.07
CA TRP A 149 1.56 3.43 -11.83
C TRP A 149 2.11 4.50 -10.90
N LEU A 150 1.19 5.23 -10.27
CA LEU A 150 1.49 6.23 -9.24
C LEU A 150 0.70 5.87 -8.01
N ILE A 151 1.37 5.90 -6.87
CA ILE A 151 0.78 5.64 -5.57
C ILE A 151 1.20 6.75 -4.64
N ASP A 152 0.22 7.32 -3.98
CA ASP A 152 0.38 8.44 -3.09
C ASP A 152 -0.59 8.34 -1.92
N ASP A 153 -0.37 9.13 -0.88
CA ASP A 153 -1.32 9.35 0.23
C ASP A 153 -1.91 8.07 0.85
N VAL A 154 -1.02 7.12 1.15
CA VAL A 154 -1.42 5.84 1.73
C VAL A 154 -1.61 5.97 3.23
N SER A 155 -2.72 5.45 3.74
CA SER A 155 -3.01 5.41 5.17
C SER A 155 -3.86 4.19 5.51
N PHE A 156 -3.76 3.72 6.74
CA PHE A 156 -4.63 2.67 7.25
C PHE A 156 -5.65 3.26 8.20
N SER A 157 -6.87 2.73 8.21
CA SER A 157 -7.91 3.18 9.14
C SER A 157 -7.51 2.97 10.61
N ASP A 158 -8.21 3.69 11.50
CA ASP A 158 -8.05 3.65 12.95
C ASP A 158 -8.18 2.26 13.59
N GLY A 159 -8.85 1.33 12.90
CA GLY A 159 -8.92 -0.08 13.27
C GLY A 159 -7.59 -0.83 13.21
N CYS A 160 -6.56 -0.27 12.57
CA CYS A 160 -5.25 -0.90 12.44
C CYS A 160 -4.27 -0.30 13.46
N THR A 161 -3.21 -1.01 13.84
CA THR A 161 -2.17 -0.48 14.74
C THR A 161 -0.79 -0.98 14.30
N LYS A 162 0.24 -0.11 14.29
CA LYS A 162 1.59 -0.53 13.91
C LYS A 162 2.16 -1.54 14.90
N SER A 163 2.69 -2.66 14.40
CA SER A 163 3.32 -3.68 15.23
C SER A 163 4.68 -3.19 15.73
N ALA A 164 4.92 -3.30 17.05
CA ALA A 164 6.19 -2.92 17.66
C ALA A 164 7.33 -3.90 17.32
N ASN A 165 7.00 -5.16 17.04
CA ASN A 165 7.98 -6.23 16.85
C ASN A 165 8.30 -6.52 15.38
N SER A 166 7.54 -5.94 14.43
CA SER A 166 7.69 -6.14 12.97
C SER A 166 7.78 -7.60 12.51
N THR A 167 7.37 -8.55 13.35
CA THR A 167 7.40 -9.98 13.06
C THR A 167 6.04 -10.39 12.52
N LEU A 168 6.03 -10.85 11.27
CA LEU A 168 4.91 -11.60 10.73
C LEU A 168 4.88 -13.00 11.36
N PRO A 169 3.71 -13.64 11.50
CA PRO A 169 3.64 -15.05 11.80
C PRO A 169 4.53 -15.79 10.82
N THR A 170 5.43 -16.65 11.31
CA THR A 170 6.13 -17.56 10.41
C THR A 170 5.05 -18.36 9.72
N LEU A 171 4.95 -18.26 8.39
CA LEU A 171 4.14 -19.19 7.64
C LEU A 171 4.72 -20.56 7.97
N ILE A 172 4.06 -21.31 8.86
CA ILE A 172 4.31 -22.74 8.97
C ILE A 172 3.93 -23.24 7.60
N THR A 173 4.92 -23.40 6.72
CA THR A 173 4.73 -24.21 5.53
C THR A 173 4.23 -25.52 6.09
N PRO A 174 2.99 -25.96 5.81
CA PRO A 174 2.56 -27.27 6.23
C PRO A 174 3.68 -28.17 5.72
N THR A 175 4.36 -28.84 6.65
CA THR A 175 5.34 -29.83 6.28
C THR A 175 4.53 -30.78 5.43
N THR A 176 4.74 -30.77 4.11
CA THR A 176 4.39 -31.90 3.29
C THR A 176 5.30 -33.00 3.79
N VAL A 177 4.90 -33.61 4.91
CA VAL A 177 5.30 -34.96 5.25
C VAL A 177 4.85 -35.71 4.02
N LEU A 178 5.81 -36.00 3.13
CA LEU A 178 5.57 -36.98 2.08
C LEU A 178 5.00 -38.18 2.83
N PRO A 179 3.76 -38.62 2.51
CA PRO A 179 3.27 -39.88 3.03
C PRO A 179 4.37 -40.91 2.76
N PRO A 180 4.72 -41.79 3.70
CA PRO A 180 5.70 -42.84 3.44
C PRO A 180 5.33 -43.48 2.10
N SER A 181 6.28 -43.49 1.17
CA SER A 181 6.08 -43.99 -0.17
C SER A 181 5.44 -45.38 -0.07
N LYS A 182 4.16 -45.48 -0.45
CA LYS A 182 3.44 -46.78 -0.52
C LYS A 182 3.92 -47.62 -1.70
N CYS A 183 4.72 -47.05 -2.59
CA CYS A 183 5.27 -47.73 -3.75
C CYS A 183 6.64 -48.34 -3.40
N GLY A 184 6.95 -49.48 -4.03
CA GLY A 184 8.26 -50.15 -3.91
C GLY A 184 9.40 -49.29 -4.46
N SER A 185 10.64 -49.76 -4.31
CA SER A 185 11.87 -49.04 -4.71
C SER A 185 11.93 -48.62 -6.18
N ASP A 186 11.09 -49.23 -7.02
CA ASP A 186 11.17 -49.12 -8.47
C ASP A 186 9.93 -48.43 -9.08
N HIS A 187 9.12 -47.74 -8.26
CA HIS A 187 7.86 -47.13 -8.71
C HIS A 187 7.71 -45.67 -8.22
N PHE A 188 7.13 -44.80 -9.06
CA PHE A 188 6.82 -43.40 -8.75
C PHE A 188 5.35 -43.20 -8.35
N VAL A 189 5.07 -42.32 -7.37
CA VAL A 189 3.70 -41.99 -6.93
C VAL A 189 3.13 -40.81 -7.74
N CYS A 190 2.02 -41.03 -8.43
CA CYS A 190 1.24 -39.97 -9.09
C CYS A 190 0.46 -39.11 -8.08
N LYS A 191 0.07 -37.88 -8.46
CA LYS A 191 -0.69 -36.95 -7.62
C LYS A 191 -2.06 -37.50 -7.15
N ASN A 192 -2.58 -38.53 -7.83
CA ASN A 192 -3.81 -39.26 -7.46
C ASN A 192 -3.56 -40.48 -6.54
N GLY A 193 -2.32 -40.72 -6.11
CA GLY A 193 -1.93 -41.83 -5.23
C GLY A 193 -1.64 -43.16 -5.94
N HIS A 194 -1.64 -43.20 -7.28
CA HIS A 194 -1.34 -44.41 -8.05
C HIS A 194 0.18 -44.59 -8.25
N CYS A 195 0.66 -45.82 -8.19
CA CYS A 195 2.06 -46.15 -8.52
C CYS A 195 2.18 -46.37 -10.05
N ILE A 196 3.29 -45.91 -10.63
CA ILE A 196 3.70 -46.19 -12.01
C ILE A 196 5.15 -46.68 -12.04
N ASP A 197 5.44 -47.54 -13.00
CA ASP A 197 6.79 -48.05 -13.30
C ASP A 197 7.68 -46.98 -13.96
#